data_AF-A0A4R8LBH9-F1
#
_entry.id   AF-A0A4R8LBH9-F1
#
_cell.length_a   1.000
_cell.length_b   1.000
_cell.length_c   1.000
_cell.angle_alpha   90.00
_cell.angle_beta   90.00
_cell.angle_gamma   90.00
#
_symmetry.space_group_name_H-M   'P 1'
#
loop_
_entity.id
_entity.type
_entity.pdbx_description
1 polymer ?
#
loop_
_entity_poly.entity_id
_entity_poly.type
_entity_poly.pdbx_seq_one_letter_code
_entity_poly.pdbx_strand_id
1 'polypeptide(L)'
;MKALFCLLLSLVCVPSLAASSDPVDEIARRSGLPASEVGAVLANCDASQTSMTFCAWRDQLIAEQDLQSAVSGRETDSPACKAPLEKHVSRWSRQRDSTCEKQARKEWGTGSMRQAAQASCVTTETRRIIGKVMAFNCR
;
A
#
# COMPACT_ATOMS: atom_id res chain seq x y z
N MET A 1 -48.35 31.19 -13.14
CA MET A 1 -47.19 31.32 -12.23
C MET A 1 -47.53 30.52 -10.98
N LYS A 2 -46.90 29.41 -10.58
CA LYS A 2 -45.49 29.01 -10.60
C LYS A 2 -45.43 27.47 -10.69
N ALA A 3 -44.58 26.95 -11.57
CA ALA A 3 -44.24 25.53 -11.62
C ALA A 3 -43.24 25.23 -10.49
N LEU A 4 -43.55 24.28 -9.62
CA LEU A 4 -42.62 23.71 -8.65
C LEU A 4 -41.67 22.77 -9.38
N PHE A 5 -40.40 23.14 -9.46
CA PHE A 5 -39.31 22.27 -9.90
C PHE A 5 -38.75 21.51 -8.69
N CYS A 6 -39.13 20.24 -8.55
CA CYS A 6 -38.42 19.29 -7.68
C CYS A 6 -37.19 18.77 -8.41
N LEU A 7 -36.01 19.36 -8.14
CA LEU A 7 -34.72 18.85 -8.56
C LEU A 7 -34.34 17.65 -7.68
N LEU A 8 -34.57 16.44 -8.20
CA LEU A 8 -34.06 15.18 -7.64
C LEU A 8 -32.56 15.08 -7.96
N LEU A 9 -31.70 15.41 -7.00
CA LEU A 9 -30.28 15.04 -7.04
C LEU A 9 -30.16 13.52 -6.80
N SER A 10 -30.10 12.75 -7.87
CA SER A 10 -29.69 11.33 -7.83
C SER A 10 -28.20 11.26 -7.52
N LEU A 11 -27.86 10.96 -6.26
CA LEU A 11 -26.51 10.64 -5.82
C LEU A 11 -26.13 9.26 -6.38
N VAL A 12 -25.48 9.23 -7.54
CA VAL A 12 -24.95 7.98 -8.12
C VAL A 12 -23.72 7.59 -7.31
N CYS A 13 -23.87 6.61 -6.42
CA CYS A 13 -22.77 6.00 -5.70
C CYS A 13 -21.99 5.13 -6.68
N VAL A 14 -20.96 5.71 -7.32
CA VAL A 14 -20.05 4.93 -8.16
C VAL A 14 -19.20 4.08 -7.22
N PRO A 15 -19.23 2.73 -7.32
CA PRO A 15 -18.28 1.92 -6.59
C PRO A 15 -16.91 2.20 -7.20
N SER A 16 -16.07 2.92 -6.46
CA SER A 16 -14.65 3.01 -6.77
C SER A 16 -14.07 1.60 -6.68
N LEU A 17 -13.98 0.89 -7.80
CA LEU A 17 -12.97 -0.16 -7.92
C LEU A 17 -11.64 0.55 -7.69
N ALA A 18 -11.08 0.36 -6.51
CA ALA A 18 -9.75 0.83 -6.18
C ALA A 18 -8.77 0.08 -7.09
N ALA A 19 -8.56 0.59 -8.30
CA ALA A 19 -7.43 0.19 -9.11
C ALA A 19 -6.17 0.46 -8.28
N SER A 20 -5.27 -0.51 -8.21
CA SER A 20 -3.95 -0.31 -7.62
C SER A 20 -3.30 0.89 -8.31
N SER A 21 -3.02 1.95 -7.55
CA SER A 21 -2.39 3.15 -8.09
C SER A 21 -0.97 2.82 -8.58
N ASP A 22 -0.56 3.43 -9.68
CA ASP A 22 0.80 3.29 -10.18
C ASP A 22 1.82 3.74 -9.10
N PRO A 23 2.88 2.96 -8.82
CA PRO A 23 3.84 3.33 -7.79
C PRO A 23 4.51 4.69 -8.00
N VAL A 24 4.72 5.13 -9.25
CA VAL A 24 5.32 6.45 -9.55
C VAL A 24 4.37 7.56 -9.13
N ASP A 25 3.08 7.43 -9.45
CA ASP A 25 2.06 8.43 -9.08
C ASP A 25 1.88 8.55 -7.57
N GLU A 26 1.90 7.41 -6.86
CA GLU A 26 1.81 7.42 -5.40
C GLU A 26 3.05 8.07 -4.75
N ILE A 27 4.24 7.79 -5.27
CA ILE A 27 5.47 8.42 -4.79
C ILE A 27 5.49 9.91 -5.15
N ALA A 28 4.99 10.31 -6.31
CA ALA A 28 4.83 11.71 -6.71
C ALA A 28 3.95 12.46 -5.71
N ARG A 29 2.78 11.89 -5.40
CA ARG A 29 1.89 12.43 -4.37
C ARG A 29 2.56 12.55 -3.00
N ARG A 30 3.29 11.51 -2.59
CA ARG A 30 3.96 11.45 -1.27
C ARG A 30 5.13 12.42 -1.15
N SER A 31 5.89 12.61 -2.22
CA SER A 31 7.09 13.45 -2.24
C SER A 31 6.81 14.91 -2.61
N GLY A 32 5.68 15.19 -3.27
CA GLY A 32 5.39 16.49 -3.85
C GLY A 32 6.12 16.77 -5.16
N LEU A 33 6.83 15.78 -5.72
CA LEU A 33 7.52 15.92 -7.00
C LEU A 33 6.63 15.51 -8.18
N PRO A 34 6.84 16.06 -9.39
CA PRO A 34 6.19 15.57 -10.60
C PRO A 34 6.52 14.10 -10.88
N ALA A 35 5.56 13.34 -11.44
CA ALA A 35 5.75 11.93 -11.77
C ALA A 35 6.95 11.67 -12.71
N SER A 36 7.23 12.60 -13.64
CA SER A 36 8.40 12.52 -14.52
C SER A 36 9.72 12.60 -13.74
N GLU A 37 9.79 13.45 -12.72
CA GLU A 37 10.96 13.59 -11.85
C GLU A 37 11.11 12.36 -10.94
N VAL A 38 10.00 11.86 -10.38
CA VAL A 38 10.00 10.58 -9.65
C VAL A 38 10.52 9.44 -10.53
N GLY A 39 10.05 9.35 -11.77
CA GLY A 39 10.52 8.35 -12.74
C GLY A 39 12.03 8.44 -12.98
N ALA A 40 12.58 9.65 -13.11
CA ALA A 40 14.01 9.85 -13.23
C ALA A 40 14.78 9.43 -11.96
N VAL A 41 14.27 9.74 -10.77
CA VAL A 41 14.87 9.33 -9.49
C VAL A 41 14.88 7.81 -9.33
N LEU A 42 13.80 7.13 -9.76
CA LEU A 42 13.66 5.67 -9.68
C LEU A 42 14.53 4.90 -10.68
N ALA A 43 15.07 5.57 -11.71
CA ALA A 43 15.91 4.93 -12.73
C ALA A 43 17.29 4.49 -12.21
N ASN A 44 17.76 5.06 -11.10
CA ASN A 44 19.01 4.66 -10.46
C ASN A 44 18.87 4.70 -8.93
N CYS A 45 18.55 3.55 -8.33
CA CYS A 45 18.26 3.43 -6.90
C CYS A 45 19.44 3.75 -5.99
N ASP A 46 20.68 3.57 -6.46
CA ASP A 46 21.89 3.73 -5.64
C ASP A 46 22.57 5.09 -5.82
N ALA A 47 21.98 5.99 -6.64
CA ALA A 47 22.57 7.29 -6.93
C ALA A 47 22.62 8.24 -5.73
N SER A 48 21.67 8.13 -4.81
CA SER A 48 21.56 9.01 -3.64
C SER A 48 20.66 8.40 -2.56
N GLN A 49 20.70 8.94 -1.34
CA GLN A 49 19.78 8.53 -0.27
C GLN A 49 18.31 8.80 -0.62
N THR A 50 18.03 9.84 -1.41
CA THR A 50 16.69 10.11 -1.94
C THR A 50 16.26 9.00 -2.91
N SER A 51 17.14 8.62 -3.85
CA SER A 51 16.90 7.51 -4.77
C SER A 51 16.64 6.20 -4.03
N MET A 52 17.45 5.89 -3.02
CA MET A 52 17.27 4.71 -2.18
C MET A 52 15.92 4.73 -1.46
N THR A 53 15.52 5.90 -0.93
CA THR A 53 14.23 6.06 -0.26
C THR A 53 13.06 5.86 -1.21
N PHE A 54 13.12 6.43 -2.41
CA PHE A 54 12.07 6.31 -3.42
C PHE A 54 11.96 4.86 -3.93
N CYS A 55 13.09 4.20 -4.19
CA CYS A 55 13.06 2.79 -4.56
C CYS A 55 12.52 1.90 -3.43
N ALA A 56 12.87 2.16 -2.17
CA ALA A 56 12.28 1.44 -1.04
C ALA A 56 10.76 1.66 -0.94
N TRP A 57 10.26 2.87 -1.23
CA TRP A 57 8.82 3.13 -1.30
C TRP A 57 8.15 2.41 -2.46
N ARG A 58 8.75 2.40 -3.66
CA ARG A 58 8.22 1.67 -4.81
C ARG A 58 8.09 0.18 -4.48
N ASP A 59 9.14 -0.40 -3.93
CA ASP A 59 9.17 -1.83 -3.60
C ASP A 59 8.14 -2.17 -2.51
N GLN A 60 7.94 -1.26 -1.54
CA GLN A 60 6.87 -1.38 -0.55
C GLN A 60 5.49 -1.38 -1.23
N LEU A 61 5.22 -0.41 -2.11
CA LEU A 61 3.93 -0.30 -2.78
C LEU A 61 3.62 -1.53 -3.63
N ILE A 62 4.60 -2.04 -4.38
CA ILE A 62 4.46 -3.28 -5.16
C ILE A 62 4.14 -4.46 -4.23
N ALA A 63 4.86 -4.62 -3.11
CA ALA A 63 4.60 -5.72 -2.18
C ALA A 63 3.20 -5.65 -1.54
N GLU A 64 2.69 -4.45 -1.25
CA GLU A 64 1.33 -4.27 -0.72
C GLU A 64 0.27 -4.56 -1.79
N GLN A 65 0.54 -4.23 -3.05
CA GLN A 65 -0.33 -4.59 -4.18
C GLN A 65 -0.37 -6.11 -4.34
N ASP A 66 0.78 -6.79 -4.29
CA ASP A 66 0.86 -8.26 -4.34
C ASP A 66 0.05 -8.91 -3.20
N LEU A 67 0.15 -8.36 -1.98
CA LEU A 67 -0.65 -8.82 -0.84
C LEU A 67 -2.15 -8.61 -1.07
N GLN A 68 -2.55 -7.45 -1.60
CA GLN A 68 -3.95 -7.18 -1.90
C GLN A 68 -4.48 -8.15 -2.97
N SER A 69 -3.72 -8.39 -4.04
CA SER A 69 -4.08 -9.38 -5.07
C SER A 69 -4.18 -10.78 -4.48
N ALA A 70 -3.26 -11.16 -3.59
CA ALA A 70 -3.27 -12.44 -2.90
C ALA A 70 -4.54 -12.61 -2.03
N VAL A 71 -4.90 -11.58 -1.26
CA VAL A 71 -6.13 -11.58 -0.44
C VAL A 71 -7.36 -11.68 -1.35
N SER A 72 -7.50 -10.79 -2.33
CA SER A 72 -8.66 -10.77 -3.22
C SER A 72 -8.81 -12.05 -4.03
N GLY A 73 -7.71 -12.67 -4.48
CA GLY A 73 -7.73 -13.99 -5.12
C GLY A 73 -8.29 -15.05 -4.18
N ARG A 74 -7.80 -15.10 -2.94
CA ARG A 74 -8.28 -16.07 -1.93
C ARG A 74 -9.74 -15.87 -1.54
N GLU A 75 -10.20 -14.62 -1.45
CA GLU A 75 -11.60 -14.27 -1.21
C GLU A 75 -12.51 -14.68 -2.37
N THR A 76 -12.01 -14.57 -3.61
CA THR A 76 -12.73 -15.00 -4.81
C THR A 76 -12.84 -16.53 -4.86
N ASP A 77 -11.75 -17.24 -4.57
CA ASP A 77 -11.73 -18.71 -4.56
C ASP A 77 -12.57 -19.31 -3.44
N SER A 78 -12.69 -18.61 -2.30
CA SER A 78 -13.44 -19.06 -1.15
C SER A 78 -14.08 -17.87 -0.42
N PRO A 79 -15.35 -17.52 -0.73
CA PRO A 79 -16.04 -16.39 -0.12
C PRO A 79 -16.10 -16.42 1.41
N ALA A 80 -16.06 -17.61 2.02
CA ALA A 80 -15.95 -17.79 3.48
C ALA A 80 -14.68 -17.14 4.08
N CYS A 81 -13.64 -16.95 3.26
CA CYS A 81 -12.39 -16.34 3.68
C CYS A 81 -12.47 -14.83 3.85
N LYS A 82 -13.46 -14.13 3.28
CA LYS A 82 -13.50 -12.67 3.22
C LYS A 82 -13.31 -11.99 4.57
N ALA A 83 -14.29 -12.13 5.47
CA ALA A 83 -14.21 -11.48 6.77
C ALA A 83 -13.04 -11.99 7.65
N PRO A 84 -12.74 -13.31 7.70
CA PRO A 84 -11.58 -13.81 8.44
C PRO A 84 -10.23 -13.29 7.94
N LEU A 85 -10.00 -13.26 6.62
CA LEU A 85 -8.75 -12.77 6.03
C LEU A 85 -8.59 -11.28 6.21
N GLU A 86 -9.63 -10.49 5.92
CA GLU A 86 -9.61 -9.04 6.11
C GLU A 86 -9.22 -8.69 7.55
N LYS A 87 -9.84 -9.37 8.53
CA LYS A 87 -9.52 -9.20 9.95
C LYS A 87 -8.08 -9.62 10.28
N HIS A 88 -7.62 -10.74 9.73
CA HIS A 88 -6.27 -11.23 9.95
C HIS A 88 -5.21 -10.27 9.40
N VAL A 89 -5.34 -9.90 8.13
CA VAL A 89 -4.40 -9.02 7.42
C VAL A 89 -4.41 -7.62 8.03
N SER A 90 -5.58 -7.06 8.35
CA SER A 90 -5.69 -5.75 9.01
C SER A 90 -5.03 -5.73 10.40
N ARG A 91 -5.14 -6.82 11.18
CA ARG A 91 -4.45 -6.92 12.46
C ARG A 91 -2.94 -7.05 12.26
N TRP A 92 -2.52 -7.90 11.34
CA TRP A 92 -1.12 -8.14 11.06
C TRP A 92 -0.41 -6.89 10.51
N SER A 93 -1.04 -6.15 9.59
CA SER A 93 -0.43 -4.95 8.98
C SER A 93 -0.16 -3.86 10.01
N ARG A 94 -1.12 -3.60 10.91
CA ARG A 94 -0.91 -2.68 12.06
C ARG A 94 0.27 -3.10 12.93
N GLN A 95 0.41 -4.39 13.21
CA GLN A 95 1.53 -4.90 14.00
C GLN A 95 2.86 -4.77 13.26
N ARG A 96 2.89 -5.13 11.97
CA ARG A 96 4.04 -4.98 11.08
C ARG A 96 4.51 -3.52 11.07
N ASP A 97 3.60 -2.58 10.83
CA ASP A 97 3.93 -1.17 10.67
C ASP A 97 4.52 -0.59 11.96
N SER A 98 3.91 -0.91 13.11
CA SER A 98 4.44 -0.50 14.42
C SER A 98 5.82 -1.11 14.69
N THR A 99 6.02 -2.40 14.39
CA THR A 99 7.32 -3.07 14.58
C THR A 99 8.38 -2.45 13.67
N CYS A 100 8.11 -2.31 12.37
CA CYS A 100 9.04 -1.75 11.40
C CYS A 100 9.39 -0.30 11.71
N GLU A 101 8.42 0.51 12.15
CA GLU A 101 8.70 1.87 12.59
C GLU A 101 9.64 1.90 13.81
N LYS A 102 9.39 1.05 14.82
CA LYS A 102 10.26 0.95 16.01
C LYS A 102 11.68 0.53 15.64
N GLN A 103 11.84 -0.47 14.76
CA GLN A 103 13.17 -0.92 14.31
C GLN A 103 13.89 0.18 13.53
N ALA A 104 13.21 0.82 12.58
CA ALA A 104 13.79 1.90 11.79
C ALA A 104 14.22 3.09 12.67
N ARG A 105 13.41 3.47 13.68
CA ARG A 105 13.81 4.50 14.66
C ARG A 105 15.00 4.07 15.51
N LYS A 106 15.06 2.81 15.94
CA LYS A 106 16.16 2.28 16.75
C LYS A 106 17.49 2.32 15.99
N GLU A 107 17.48 1.96 14.71
CA GLU A 107 18.69 1.87 13.89
C GLU A 107 19.11 3.24 13.34
N TRP A 108 18.16 4.05 12.88
CA TRP A 108 18.46 5.28 12.14
C TRP A 108 18.13 6.58 12.88
N GLY A 109 17.48 6.53 14.05
CA GLY A 109 17.15 7.72 14.83
C GLY A 109 16.33 8.74 14.05
N THR A 110 16.90 9.92 13.80
CA THR A 110 16.33 10.99 12.94
C THR A 110 17.00 11.08 11.57
N GLY A 111 17.88 10.12 11.22
CA GLY A 111 18.60 10.09 9.96
C GLY A 111 17.68 9.95 8.74
N SER A 112 18.14 10.50 7.62
CA SER A 112 17.47 10.51 6.31
C SER A 112 17.05 9.11 5.84
N MET A 113 17.87 8.09 6.12
CA MET A 113 17.61 6.70 5.71
C MET A 113 16.54 5.98 6.55
N ARG A 114 16.01 6.58 7.64
CA ARG A 114 14.96 5.96 8.46
C ARG A 114 13.74 5.56 7.64
N GLN A 115 13.32 6.42 6.71
CA GLN A 115 12.13 6.17 5.90
C GLN A 115 12.35 5.01 4.92
N ALA A 116 13.54 4.92 4.32
CA ALA A 116 13.93 3.79 3.49
C ALA A 116 13.96 2.49 4.31
N ALA A 117 14.59 2.51 5.49
CA ALA A 117 14.67 1.34 6.37
C ALA A 117 13.29 0.82 6.80
N GLN A 118 12.38 1.72 7.16
CA GLN A 118 10.99 1.35 7.47
C GLN A 118 10.30 0.69 6.28
N ALA A 119 10.40 1.28 5.09
CA ALA A 119 9.77 0.76 3.87
C ALA A 119 10.34 -0.61 3.47
N SER A 120 11.65 -0.81 3.58
CA SER A 120 12.31 -2.10 3.34
C SER A 120 11.88 -3.19 4.33
N CYS A 121 11.73 -2.84 5.60
CA CYS A 121 11.17 -3.75 6.61
C CYS A 121 9.74 -4.16 6.26
N VAL A 122 8.88 -3.18 5.93
CA VAL A 122 7.50 -3.44 5.51
C VAL A 122 7.46 -4.35 4.29
N THR A 123 8.27 -4.07 3.28
CA THR A 123 8.39 -4.89 2.06
C THR A 123 8.72 -6.35 2.39
N THR A 124 9.72 -6.56 3.24
CA THR A 124 10.17 -7.90 3.63
C THR A 124 9.09 -8.68 4.36
N GLU A 125 8.45 -8.06 5.37
CA GLU A 125 7.38 -8.71 6.12
C GLU A 125 6.15 -8.98 5.25
N THR A 126 5.84 -8.09 4.33
CA THR A 126 4.71 -8.24 3.39
C THR A 126 4.90 -9.43 2.48
N ARG A 127 6.08 -9.56 1.88
CA ARG A 127 6.42 -10.75 1.07
C ARG A 127 6.33 -12.04 1.89
N ARG A 128 6.68 -12.01 3.18
CA ARG A 128 6.59 -13.20 4.07
C ARG A 128 5.16 -13.64 4.37
N ILE A 129 4.19 -12.72 4.47
CA ILE A 129 2.82 -13.11 4.81
C ILE A 129 2.02 -13.64 3.61
N ILE A 130 2.38 -13.29 2.38
CA ILE A 130 1.63 -13.72 1.18
C ILE A 130 1.42 -15.24 1.15
N GLY A 131 2.45 -16.03 1.44
CA GLY A 131 2.32 -17.49 1.54
C GLY A 131 1.35 -17.96 2.64
N LYS A 132 1.26 -17.22 3.75
CA LYS A 132 0.31 -17.50 4.85
C LYS A 132 -1.12 -17.13 4.49
N VAL A 133 -1.33 -16.09 3.67
CA VAL A 133 -2.65 -15.73 3.13
C VAL A 133 -3.18 -16.85 2.24
N MET A 134 -2.34 -17.38 1.35
CA MET A 134 -2.70 -18.49 0.46
C MET A 134 -3.07 -19.76 1.24
N ALA A 135 -2.35 -20.05 2.32
CA ALA A 135 -2.60 -21.19 3.19
C ALA A 135 -3.63 -20.94 4.31
N PHE A 136 -4.27 -19.76 4.35
CA PHE A 136 -5.14 -19.37 5.45
C PHE A 136 -6.38 -20.27 5.55
N ASN A 137 -6.70 -20.70 6.77
CA ASN A 137 -7.90 -21.47 7.07
C ASN A 137 -9.09 -20.54 7.34
N CYS A 138 -10.15 -20.72 6.57
CA CYS A 138 -11.30 -19.82 6.52
C CYS A 138 -12.52 -20.35 7.28
N ARG A 139 -12.33 -21.40 8.08
CA ARG A 139 -13.35 -21.99 8.95
C ARG A 139 -13.34 -21.36 10.34
#